data_AF-A0A242MB03-F1
#
_entry.id   AF-A0A242MB03-F1
#
_cell.length_a   1.000
_cell.length_b   1.000
_cell.length_c   1.000
_cell.angle_alpha   90.00
_cell.angle_beta   90.00
_cell.angle_gamma   90.00
#
_symmetry.space_group_name_H-M   'P 1'
#
loop_
_entity.id
_entity.type
_entity.pdbx_description
1 polymer ?
#
loop_
_entity_poly.entity_id
_entity_poly.type
_entity_poly.pdbx_seq_one_letter_code
_entity_poly.pdbx_strand_id
1 'polypeptide(L)'
;MLKNLDPLLNADILHALCAMGHGDEVVICDANFPADSVARQTVLGHVLRLDGVDAPRAIRAVLSVFTLDSFVDHPAERMEVVGDANALPAVQREAQTEVDAAEGKTTPFASIERFAFYERAKQAYCVIATGEGRGYGCFVFKKGVNLAPDAPSGNEK
;
A
#
# COMPACT_ATOMS: atom_id res chain seq x y z
N MET A 1 1.76 -1.84 -21.55
CA MET A 1 3.07 -1.19 -21.35
C MET A 1 2.94 0.27 -21.80
N LEU A 2 3.02 1.20 -20.85
CA LEU A 2 2.94 2.65 -21.08
C LEU A 2 4.31 3.27 -20.79
N LYS A 3 4.60 4.44 -21.38
CA LYS A 3 5.85 5.15 -21.12
C LYS A 3 5.85 5.66 -19.67
N ASN A 4 6.98 5.50 -18.98
CA ASN A 4 7.22 6.00 -17.61
C ASN A 4 6.30 5.40 -16.52
N LEU A 5 5.66 4.26 -16.78
CA LEU A 5 4.90 3.51 -15.77
C LEU A 5 5.51 2.13 -15.60
N ASP A 6 5.50 1.64 -14.36
CA ASP A 6 5.95 0.30 -14.05
C ASP A 6 5.08 -0.75 -14.79
N PRO A 7 5.67 -1.69 -15.55
CA PRO A 7 4.93 -2.69 -16.32
C PRO A 7 4.03 -3.60 -15.48
N LEU A 8 4.28 -3.73 -14.17
CA LEU A 8 3.41 -4.52 -13.28
C LEU A 8 2.06 -3.87 -13.05
N LEU A 9 1.95 -2.55 -13.21
CA LEU A 9 0.70 -1.84 -13.04
C LEU A 9 -0.20 -2.09 -14.25
N ASN A 10 -1.00 -3.16 -14.16
CA ASN A 10 -2.03 -3.48 -15.15
C ASN A 10 -3.17 -2.44 -15.13
N ALA A 11 -4.10 -2.56 -16.08
CA ALA A 11 -5.17 -1.58 -16.26
C ALA A 11 -6.06 -1.44 -15.01
N ASP A 12 -6.42 -2.54 -14.34
CA ASP A 12 -7.32 -2.52 -13.19
C ASP A 12 -6.64 -1.91 -11.95
N ILE A 13 -5.35 -2.19 -11.74
CA ILE A 13 -4.57 -1.59 -10.67
C ILE A 13 -4.42 -0.08 -10.91
N LEU A 14 -4.03 0.34 -12.12
CA LEU A 14 -3.95 1.77 -12.44
C LEU A 14 -5.29 2.46 -12.24
N HIS A 15 -6.39 1.85 -12.68
CA HIS A 15 -7.73 2.38 -12.47
C HIS A 15 -8.03 2.56 -10.98
N ALA A 16 -7.81 1.53 -10.15
CA ALA A 16 -8.05 1.61 -8.72
C ALA A 16 -7.20 2.71 -8.05
N LEU A 17 -5.89 2.73 -8.31
CA LEU A 17 -4.98 3.73 -7.73
C LEU A 17 -5.35 5.16 -8.17
N CYS A 18 -5.80 5.36 -9.40
CA CYS A 18 -6.28 6.67 -9.88
C CYS A 18 -7.61 7.08 -9.26
N ALA A 19 -8.53 6.14 -9.06
CA ALA A 19 -9.87 6.40 -8.54
C ALA A 19 -9.89 6.66 -7.03
N MET A 20 -8.88 6.19 -6.29
CA MET A 20 -8.74 6.44 -4.85
C MET A 20 -8.61 7.95 -4.55
N GLY A 21 -9.32 8.41 -3.52
CA GLY A 21 -9.15 9.74 -2.93
C GLY A 21 -8.08 9.79 -1.85
N HIS A 22 -7.85 10.98 -1.29
CA HIS A 22 -7.00 11.13 -0.11
C HIS A 22 -7.61 10.38 1.09
N GLY A 23 -6.79 9.60 1.78
CA GLY A 23 -7.17 8.82 2.95
C GLY A 23 -7.67 7.41 2.63
N ASP A 24 -7.95 7.11 1.36
CA ASP A 24 -8.24 5.74 0.92
C ASP A 24 -7.02 4.84 1.11
N GLU A 25 -7.26 3.56 1.37
CA GLU A 25 -6.22 2.59 1.67
C GLU A 25 -6.15 1.48 0.62
N VAL A 26 -4.94 1.06 0.28
CA VAL A 26 -4.68 -0.13 -0.54
C VAL A 26 -3.93 -1.15 0.29
N VAL A 27 -4.39 -2.40 0.22
CA VAL A 27 -3.70 -3.54 0.83
C VAL A 27 -2.89 -4.26 -0.24
N ILE A 28 -1.62 -4.53 0.03
CA ILE A 28 -0.79 -5.46 -0.74
C ILE A 28 -0.59 -6.69 0.15
N CYS A 29 -1.02 -7.87 -0.30
CA CYS A 29 -1.03 -9.06 0.54
C CYS A 29 -0.25 -10.24 -0.04
N ASP A 30 0.26 -11.07 0.86
CA ASP A 30 0.93 -12.33 0.53
C ASP A 30 -0.07 -13.42 0.08
N ALA A 31 0.47 -14.53 -0.39
CA ALA A 31 -0.31 -15.65 -0.93
C ALA A 31 -1.14 -16.41 0.12
N ASN A 32 -0.89 -16.19 1.42
CA ASN A 32 -1.60 -16.83 2.52
C ASN A 32 -2.76 -15.97 3.04
N PHE A 33 -2.80 -14.69 2.68
CA PHE A 33 -3.88 -13.79 3.07
C PHE A 33 -5.20 -14.20 2.40
N PRO A 34 -6.36 -14.13 3.10
CA PRO A 34 -7.66 -14.45 2.54
C PRO A 34 -8.17 -13.33 1.61
N ALA A 35 -7.42 -13.02 0.56
CA ALA A 35 -7.61 -11.86 -0.30
C ALA A 35 -8.98 -11.85 -0.97
N ASP A 36 -9.45 -12.99 -1.45
CA ASP A 36 -10.73 -13.12 -2.15
C ASP A 36 -11.94 -12.82 -1.23
N SER A 37 -11.96 -13.32 0.01
CA SER A 37 -13.06 -13.05 0.94
C SER A 37 -13.01 -11.65 1.56
N VAL A 38 -11.80 -11.11 1.77
CA VAL A 38 -11.62 -9.74 2.27
C VAL A 38 -11.95 -8.71 1.20
N ALA A 39 -11.51 -8.91 -0.04
CA ALA A 39 -11.76 -7.97 -1.14
C ALA A 39 -13.25 -7.84 -1.52
N ARG A 40 -14.10 -8.83 -1.21
CA ARG A 40 -15.56 -8.68 -1.35
C ARG A 40 -16.17 -7.62 -0.42
N GLN A 41 -15.45 -7.21 0.61
CA GLN A 41 -15.89 -6.20 1.58
C GLN A 41 -15.27 -4.82 1.33
N THR A 42 -14.25 -4.73 0.47
CA THR A 42 -13.62 -3.46 0.11
C THR A 42 -14.51 -2.65 -0.83
N VAL A 43 -14.18 -1.37 -1.03
CA VAL A 43 -14.90 -0.49 -1.97
C VAL A 43 -14.93 -1.08 -3.39
N LEU A 44 -13.82 -1.67 -3.85
CA LEU A 44 -13.72 -2.26 -5.18
C LEU A 44 -14.50 -3.59 -5.32
N GLY A 45 -14.73 -4.31 -4.22
CA GLY A 45 -15.57 -5.51 -4.16
C GLY A 45 -14.97 -6.78 -4.79
N HIS A 46 -13.74 -6.73 -5.32
CA HIS A 46 -13.02 -7.88 -5.85
C HIS A 46 -11.51 -7.70 -5.74
N VAL A 47 -10.78 -8.82 -5.79
CA VAL A 47 -9.32 -8.86 -5.64
C VAL A 47 -8.62 -8.45 -6.94
N LEU A 48 -7.61 -7.58 -6.82
CA LEU A 48 -6.66 -7.29 -7.88
C LEU A 48 -5.47 -8.24 -7.77
N ARG A 49 -4.83 -8.60 -8.88
CA ARG A 49 -3.78 -9.63 -8.88
C ARG A 49 -2.47 -9.17 -9.52
N LEU A 50 -1.38 -9.51 -8.84
CA LEU A 50 0.01 -9.48 -9.30
C LEU A 50 0.64 -10.86 -9.05
N ASP A 51 0.09 -11.87 -9.70
CA ASP A 51 0.49 -13.27 -9.50
C ASP A 51 1.97 -13.48 -9.83
N GLY A 52 2.68 -14.20 -8.96
CA GLY A 52 4.11 -14.52 -9.13
C GLY A 52 5.08 -13.37 -8.82
N VAL A 53 4.58 -12.21 -8.39
CA VAL A 53 5.40 -11.08 -7.93
C VAL A 53 5.58 -11.17 -6.41
N ASP A 54 6.78 -10.88 -5.89
CA ASP A 54 6.99 -10.72 -4.45
C ASP A 54 6.44 -9.38 -3.91
N ALA A 55 6.22 -9.31 -2.60
CA ALA A 55 5.58 -8.13 -2.00
C ALA A 55 6.43 -6.85 -2.14
N PRO A 56 7.76 -6.85 -1.89
CA PRO A 56 8.60 -5.67 -2.11
C PRO A 56 8.52 -5.14 -3.55
N ARG A 57 8.57 -6.01 -4.56
CA ARG A 57 8.47 -5.60 -5.97
C ARG A 57 7.10 -5.00 -6.31
N ALA A 58 6.03 -5.54 -5.73
CA ALA A 58 4.68 -4.98 -5.87
C ALA A 58 4.58 -3.60 -5.19
N ILE A 59 5.14 -3.44 -3.99
CA ILE A 59 5.21 -2.17 -3.25
C ILE A 59 5.95 -1.12 -4.09
N ARG A 60 7.12 -1.46 -4.63
CA ARG A 60 7.88 -0.57 -5.52
C ARG A 60 7.04 -0.09 -6.71
N ALA A 61 6.31 -1.00 -7.36
CA ALA A 61 5.45 -0.66 -8.49
C ALA A 61 4.35 0.32 -8.06
N VAL A 62 3.60 0.01 -6.99
CA VAL A 62 2.50 0.85 -6.50
C VAL A 62 3.02 2.22 -6.07
N LEU A 63 4.07 2.29 -5.25
CA LEU A 63 4.61 3.56 -4.74
C LEU A 63 5.32 4.40 -5.81
N SER A 64 5.60 3.86 -7.00
CA SER A 64 6.08 4.65 -8.13
C SER A 64 5.05 5.68 -8.64
N VAL A 65 3.75 5.47 -8.33
CA VAL A 65 2.64 6.36 -8.73
C VAL A 65 1.74 6.76 -7.56
N PHE A 66 1.94 6.17 -6.38
CA PHE A 66 1.08 6.33 -5.21
C PHE A 66 1.79 7.14 -4.12
N THR A 67 1.28 8.34 -3.85
CA THR A 67 1.78 9.21 -2.79
C THR A 67 1.26 8.73 -1.43
N LEU A 68 2.14 8.59 -0.44
CA LEU A 68 1.75 8.27 0.94
C LEU A 68 1.21 9.51 1.67
N ASP A 69 0.32 9.26 2.61
CA ASP A 69 -0.36 10.31 3.36
C ASP A 69 0.55 11.01 4.38
N SER A 70 0.89 12.28 4.11
CA SER A 70 1.70 13.11 5.00
C SER A 70 0.91 13.75 6.16
N PHE A 71 -0.41 13.57 6.23
CA PHE A 71 -1.27 14.13 7.29
C PHE A 71 -1.50 13.16 8.45
N VAL A 72 -0.94 11.95 8.37
CA VAL A 72 -0.99 10.94 9.41
C VAL A 72 0.42 10.53 9.82
N ASP A 73 0.59 10.11 11.07
CA ASP A 73 1.88 9.66 11.58
C ASP A 73 2.35 8.36 10.90
N HIS A 74 1.40 7.53 10.47
CA HIS A 74 1.64 6.16 10.02
C HIS A 74 0.89 5.86 8.72
N PRO A 75 1.39 6.32 7.55
CA PRO A 75 0.74 6.08 6.26
C PRO A 75 1.02 4.69 5.68
N ALA A 76 1.95 3.94 6.27
CA ALA A 76 2.32 2.60 5.88
C ALA A 76 2.34 1.69 7.12
N GLU A 77 1.63 0.56 7.05
CA GLU A 77 1.51 -0.40 8.15
C GLU A 77 1.86 -1.83 7.72
N ARG A 78 2.43 -2.59 8.64
CA ARG A 78 2.76 -4.02 8.48
C ARG A 78 2.07 -4.83 9.59
N MET A 79 1.72 -6.07 9.28
CA MET A 79 1.19 -6.99 10.30
C MET A 79 2.26 -7.40 11.32
N GLU A 80 1.91 -7.41 12.60
CA GLU A 80 2.75 -7.95 13.67
C GLU A 80 2.95 -9.46 13.55
N VAL A 81 4.14 -9.93 13.92
CA VAL A 81 4.38 -11.36 14.09
C VAL A 81 3.66 -11.83 15.35
N VAL A 82 2.80 -12.85 15.22
CA VAL A 82 2.04 -13.38 16.35
C VAL A 82 2.99 -13.90 17.41
N GLY A 83 2.89 -13.35 18.62
CA GLY A 83 3.74 -13.69 19.76
C GLY A 83 5.06 -12.91 19.84
N ASP A 84 5.40 -12.09 18.84
CA ASP A 84 6.58 -11.22 18.85
C ASP A 84 6.40 -9.99 17.94
N ALA A 85 5.72 -8.95 18.43
CA ALA A 85 5.45 -7.73 17.65
C ALA A 85 6.72 -6.98 17.18
N ASN A 86 7.86 -7.23 17.86
CA ASN A 86 9.15 -6.62 17.53
C ASN A 86 9.91 -7.37 16.43
N ALA A 87 9.50 -8.60 16.11
CA ALA A 87 10.09 -9.33 15.01
C ALA A 87 9.84 -8.60 13.68
N LEU A 88 10.90 -8.52 12.88
CA LEU A 88 10.89 -7.94 11.54
C LEU A 88 11.41 -8.99 10.56
N PRO A 89 10.55 -9.86 10.00
CA PRO A 89 10.93 -10.82 8.96
C PRO A 89 11.57 -10.15 7.74
N ALA A 90 12.29 -10.94 6.94
CA ALA A 90 12.99 -10.41 5.75
C ALA A 90 12.07 -9.65 4.80
N VAL A 91 10.87 -10.18 4.52
CA VAL A 91 9.87 -9.54 3.65
C VAL A 91 9.49 -8.13 4.13
N GLN A 92 9.40 -7.91 5.45
CA GLN A 92 9.06 -6.60 6.01
C GLN A 92 10.23 -5.61 5.93
N ARG A 93 11.47 -6.10 6.09
CA ARG A 93 12.68 -5.26 5.91
C ARG A 93 12.92 -4.87 4.46
N GLU A 94 12.68 -5.80 3.53
CA GLU A 94 12.73 -5.54 2.10
C GLU A 94 11.65 -4.53 1.70
N ALA A 95 10.40 -4.74 2.14
CA ALA A 95 9.32 -3.77 1.95
C ALA A 95 9.67 -2.38 2.51
N GLN A 96 10.31 -2.30 3.69
CA GLN A 96 10.73 -1.03 4.29
C GLN A 96 11.71 -0.28 3.39
N THR A 97 12.61 -1.01 2.72
CA THR A 97 13.57 -0.42 1.78
C THR A 97 12.86 0.24 0.59
N GLU A 98 11.77 -0.36 0.11
CA GLU A 98 10.98 0.17 -1.00
C GLU A 98 10.17 1.40 -0.60
N VAL A 99 9.62 1.41 0.62
CA VAL A 99 8.92 2.58 1.19
C VAL A 99 9.88 3.76 1.35
N ASP A 100 11.04 3.52 1.98
CA ASP A 100 12.04 4.57 2.19
C ASP A 100 12.57 5.14 0.86
N ALA A 101 12.76 4.27 -0.14
CA ALA A 101 13.18 4.68 -1.47
C ALA A 101 12.13 5.54 -2.19
N ALA A 102 10.84 5.19 -2.07
CA ALA A 102 9.75 5.95 -2.68
C ALA A 102 9.56 7.34 -2.03
N GLU A 103 9.68 7.40 -0.70
CA GLU A 103 9.53 8.65 0.06
C GLU A 103 10.79 9.53 0.07
N GLY A 104 11.94 8.97 -0.34
CA GLY A 104 13.24 9.66 -0.30
C GLY A 104 13.75 9.97 1.11
N LYS A 105 13.15 9.34 2.13
CA LYS A 105 13.45 9.52 3.56
C LYS A 105 13.03 8.26 4.32
N THR A 106 13.58 8.07 5.52
CA THR A 106 13.12 7.00 6.42
C THR A 106 11.66 7.22 6.82
N THR A 107 10.80 6.27 6.46
CA THR A 107 9.36 6.27 6.76
C THR A 107 9.00 4.90 7.34
N PRO A 108 9.26 4.67 8.65
CA PRO A 108 9.11 3.36 9.25
C PRO A 108 7.67 2.86 9.20
N PHE A 109 7.48 1.58 8.87
CA PHE A 109 6.20 0.91 9.03
C PHE A 109 5.76 0.97 10.49
N ALA A 110 4.52 1.41 10.71
CA ALA A 110 3.83 1.11 11.96
C ALA A 110 3.40 -0.35 11.98
N SER A 111 3.25 -0.91 13.18
CA SER A 111 2.78 -2.27 13.39
C SER A 111 1.30 -2.29 13.71
N ILE A 112 0.60 -3.31 13.20
CA ILE A 112 -0.80 -3.55 13.51
C ILE A 112 -1.00 -5.04 13.84
N GLU A 113 -1.73 -5.30 14.93
CA GLU A 113 -2.08 -6.65 15.35
C GLU A 113 -2.86 -7.37 14.23
N ARG A 114 -2.67 -8.69 14.12
CA ARG A 114 -3.21 -9.51 13.02
C ARG A 114 -4.71 -9.35 12.78
N PHE A 115 -5.54 -9.39 13.82
CA PHE A 115 -6.98 -9.26 13.66
C PHE A 115 -7.38 -7.81 13.35
N ALA A 116 -6.71 -6.83 13.96
CA ALA A 116 -6.87 -5.43 13.58
C ALA A 116 -6.52 -5.18 12.11
N PHE A 117 -5.48 -5.84 11.58
CA PHE A 117 -5.13 -5.79 10.16
C PHE A 117 -6.28 -6.33 9.29
N TYR A 118 -6.90 -7.45 9.66
CA TYR A 118 -8.02 -8.00 8.89
C TYR A 118 -9.23 -7.05 8.88
N GLU A 119 -9.56 -6.42 10.01
CA GLU A 119 -10.65 -5.45 10.07
C GLU A 119 -10.35 -4.20 9.23
N ARG A 120 -9.11 -3.69 9.28
CA ARG A 120 -8.68 -2.58 8.44
C ARG A 120 -8.69 -2.92 6.96
N ALA A 121 -8.21 -4.11 6.59
CA ALA A 121 -8.15 -4.57 5.21
C ALA A 121 -9.55 -4.69 4.57
N LYS A 122 -10.59 -5.03 5.34
CA LYS A 122 -11.98 -5.03 4.85
C LYS A 122 -12.49 -3.62 4.55
N GLN A 123 -11.98 -2.60 5.21
CA GLN A 123 -12.37 -1.19 5.01
C GLN A 123 -11.55 -0.48 3.93
N ALA A 124 -10.51 -1.14 3.40
CA ALA A 124 -9.68 -0.58 2.35
C ALA A 124 -10.46 -0.35 1.05
N TYR A 125 -9.90 0.46 0.16
CA TYR A 125 -10.45 0.65 -1.18
C TYR A 125 -10.28 -0.62 -2.02
N CYS A 126 -9.09 -1.21 -2.01
CA CYS A 126 -8.80 -2.44 -2.74
C CYS A 126 -7.72 -3.30 -2.05
N VAL A 127 -7.70 -4.58 -2.43
CA VAL A 127 -6.67 -5.56 -2.05
C VAL A 127 -5.99 -6.05 -3.33
N ILE A 128 -4.67 -6.00 -3.35
CA ILE A 128 -3.81 -6.52 -4.40
C ILE A 128 -3.12 -7.78 -3.86
N ALA A 129 -3.51 -8.94 -4.38
CA ALA A 129 -2.88 -10.22 -4.07
C ALA A 129 -1.60 -10.41 -4.89
N THR A 130 -0.52 -10.77 -4.20
CA THR A 130 0.78 -11.06 -4.80
C THR A 130 1.09 -12.56 -4.79
N GLY A 131 2.22 -12.95 -5.36
CA GLY A 131 2.79 -14.29 -5.25
C GLY A 131 3.73 -14.48 -4.05
N GLU A 132 3.79 -13.52 -3.11
CA GLU A 132 4.68 -13.60 -1.96
C GLU A 132 4.36 -14.83 -1.11
N GLY A 133 5.31 -15.77 -1.06
CA GLY A 133 5.15 -17.02 -0.31
C GLY A 133 5.54 -16.90 1.17
N ARG A 134 6.30 -15.85 1.54
CA ARG A 134 6.76 -15.63 2.91
C ARG A 134 5.62 -15.07 3.77
N GLY A 135 5.52 -15.54 5.02
CA GLY A 135 4.52 -15.06 5.96
C GLY A 135 4.76 -13.62 6.41
N TYR A 136 3.68 -12.95 6.83
CA TYR A 136 3.66 -11.54 7.25
C TYR A 136 4.08 -10.57 6.13
N GLY A 137 3.84 -10.96 4.87
CA GLY A 137 4.07 -10.15 3.67
C GLY A 137 2.84 -9.32 3.29
N CYS A 138 2.05 -8.89 4.27
CA CYS A 138 0.86 -8.08 4.08
C CYS A 138 1.06 -6.67 4.64
N PHE A 139 0.68 -5.67 3.85
CA PHE A 139 0.93 -4.26 4.11
C PHE A 139 -0.29 -3.41 3.75
N VAL A 140 -0.48 -2.31 4.48
CA VAL A 140 -1.51 -1.29 4.20
C VAL A 140 -0.82 0.02 3.86
N PHE A 141 -1.28 0.70 2.81
CA PHE A 141 -0.80 2.03 2.42
C PHE A 141 -1.97 2.99 2.31
N LYS A 142 -1.85 4.16 2.96
CA LYS A 142 -2.84 5.22 2.94
C LYS A 142 -2.47 6.29 1.92
N LYS A 143 -3.42 6.66 1.06
CA LYS A 143 -3.19 7.61 -0.03
C LYS A 143 -3.12 9.04 0.49
N GLY A 144 -2.03 9.72 0.15
CA GLY A 144 -1.83 11.13 0.38
C GLY A 144 -2.38 12.01 -0.72
N VAL A 145 -1.85 13.23 -0.77
CA VAL A 145 -2.17 14.24 -1.78
C VAL A 145 -0.89 14.71 -2.46
N ASN A 146 -1.00 14.96 -3.77
CA ASN A 146 0.00 15.73 -4.50
C ASN A 146 -0.61 17.09 -4.81
N LEU A 147 -0.36 18.07 -3.94
CA LEU A 147 -0.98 19.39 -4.02
C LEU A 147 -0.22 20.26 -5.03
N ALA A 148 -0.96 20.84 -5.96
CA ALA A 148 -0.45 21.95 -6.74
C ALA A 148 -0.25 23.16 -5.81
N PRO A 149 0.75 24.03 -6.07
CA PRO A 149 0.85 25.31 -5.38
C PRO A 149 -0.43 26.11 -5.59
N ASP A 150 -1.10 26.47 -4.49
CA ASP A 150 -2.26 27.35 -4.49
C ASP A 150 -1.92 28.61 -3.69
N ALA A 151 -1.05 29.43 -4.27
CA ALA A 151 -0.73 30.73 -3.71
C ALA A 151 -1.87 31.70 -4.10
N PRO A 152 -2.60 32.29 -3.14
CA PRO A 152 -3.57 33.32 -3.46
C PRO A 152 -2.85 34.45 -4.18
N SER A 153 -3.40 34.91 -5.31
CA SER A 153 -2.88 36.09 -6.02
C SER A 153 -2.82 37.25 -5.04
N GLY A 154 -1.60 37.68 -4.69
CA GLY A 154 -1.40 38.71 -3.67
C GLY A 154 -2.12 40.00 -4.05
N ASN A 155 -2.77 40.64 -3.07
CA ASN A 155 -2.97 42.08 -3.15
C ASN A 155 -1.60 42.72 -2.96
N GLU A 156 -0.95 43.09 -4.06
CA GLU A 156 0.08 44.11 -4.04
C GLU A 156 -0.53 45.37 -3.42
N LYS A 157 0.02 45.79 -2.28
CA LYS A 157 -0.12 47.14 -1.74
C LYS A 157 1.26 47.77 -1.65
#